data_AF-A0A183HW55-F1
#
_entry.id   AF-A0A183HW55-F1
#
_cell.length_a   1.000
_cell.length_b   1.000
_cell.length_c   1.000
_cell.angle_alpha   90.00
_cell.angle_beta   90.00
_cell.angle_gamma   90.00
#
_symmetry.space_group_name_H-M   'P 1'
#
loop_
_entity.id
_entity.type
_entity.pdbx_description
1 polymer ?
#
loop_
_entity_poly.entity_id
_entity_poly.type
_entity_poly.pdbx_seq_one_letter_code
_entity_poly.pdbx_strand_id
1 'polypeptide(L)'
;MIIFLEEGYTRPLFEWIYALMLVLQKPLWHDVCSSIRQLAKHSRILRNTLDEKMPNSSIMREEFSLFIAIVGVYFEQLDLADQVSQLDDDTDETDETSSIPS
;
A
#
# COMPACT_ATOMS: atom_id res chain seq x y z
N MET A 1 -18.26 3.52 -6.42
CA MET A 1 -17.35 2.53 -5.80
C MET A 1 -17.75 2.23 -4.35
N ILE A 2 -19.07 2.21 -4.05
CA ILE A 2 -19.63 1.92 -2.71
C ILE A 2 -20.04 0.43 -2.58
N ILE A 3 -20.10 -0.29 -3.72
CA ILE A 3 -20.55 -1.69 -3.83
C ILE A 3 -19.63 -2.66 -3.06
N PHE A 4 -18.37 -2.30 -2.80
CA PHE A 4 -17.41 -3.13 -2.05
C PHE A 4 -17.87 -3.50 -0.64
N LEU A 5 -18.66 -2.64 0.00
CA LEU A 5 -19.07 -2.83 1.39
C LEU A 5 -20.42 -3.56 1.53
N GLU A 6 -21.30 -3.48 0.52
CA GLU A 6 -22.66 -4.00 0.64
C GLU A 6 -22.77 -5.50 0.38
N GLU A 7 -21.97 -6.07 -0.54
CA GLU A 7 -22.06 -7.50 -0.89
C GLU A 7 -20.92 -8.37 -0.33
N GLY A 8 -19.94 -7.75 0.34
CA GLY A 8 -18.77 -8.44 0.87
C GLY A 8 -17.67 -8.65 -0.16
N TYR A 9 -16.44 -8.55 0.31
CA TYR A 9 -15.26 -8.74 -0.53
C TYR A 9 -15.07 -10.24 -0.85
N THR A 10 -14.87 -10.54 -2.13
CA THR A 10 -14.66 -11.91 -2.61
C THR A 10 -13.39 -11.99 -3.46
N ARG A 11 -12.79 -13.18 -3.51
CA ARG A 11 -11.56 -13.41 -4.29
C ARG A 11 -11.71 -13.14 -5.80
N PRO A 12 -12.82 -13.53 -6.47
CA PRO A 12 -13.00 -13.18 -7.88
C PRO A 12 -13.05 -11.67 -8.12
N LEU A 13 -13.64 -10.91 -7.19
CA LEU A 13 -13.69 -9.45 -7.29
C LEU A 13 -12.28 -8.85 -7.24
N PHE A 14 -11.44 -9.33 -6.32
CA PHE A 14 -10.03 -8.94 -6.25
C PHE A 14 -9.30 -9.18 -7.57
N GLU A 15 -9.42 -10.38 -8.13
CA GLU A 15 -8.78 -10.77 -9.39
C GLU A 15 -9.20 -9.85 -10.55
N TRP A 16 -10.50 -9.50 -10.64
CA TRP A 16 -11.00 -8.57 -11.65
C TRP A 16 -10.43 -7.16 -11.50
N ILE A 17 -10.35 -6.64 -10.29
CA ILE A 17 -9.81 -5.29 -10.03
C ILE A 17 -8.32 -5.28 -10.32
N TYR A 18 -7.61 -6.30 -9.87
CA TYR A 18 -6.19 -6.46 -10.16
C TYR A 18 -5.92 -6.50 -11.66
N ALA A 19 -6.68 -7.32 -12.41
CA ALA A 19 -6.59 -7.37 -13.87
C ALA A 19 -6.92 -6.01 -14.52
N LEU A 20 -7.93 -5.29 -14.02
CA LEU A 20 -8.28 -3.96 -14.50
C LEU A 20 -7.12 -2.98 -14.28
N MET A 21 -6.45 -3.04 -13.13
CA MET A 21 -5.30 -2.18 -12.83
C MET A 21 -4.10 -2.49 -13.72
N LEU A 22 -3.90 -3.75 -14.12
CA LEU A 22 -2.83 -4.14 -15.05
C LEU A 22 -3.02 -3.61 -16.47
N VAL A 23 -4.26 -3.41 -16.92
CA VAL A 23 -4.54 -2.89 -18.27
C VAL A 23 -4.54 -1.36 -18.35
N LEU A 24 -4.46 -0.66 -17.21
CA LEU A 24 -4.35 0.80 -17.19
C LEU A 24 -2.97 1.24 -17.68
N GLN A 25 -2.93 1.84 -18.87
CA GLN A 25 -1.70 2.38 -19.44
C GLN A 25 -1.50 3.85 -19.06
N LYS A 26 -0.25 4.25 -18.87
CA LYS A 26 0.13 5.66 -18.68
C LYS A 26 0.12 6.40 -20.04
N PRO A 27 -0.24 7.70 -20.08
CA PRO A 27 -0.66 8.53 -18.96
C PRO A 27 -2.12 8.30 -18.56
N LEU A 28 -2.42 8.34 -17.25
CA LEU A 28 -3.77 8.15 -16.74
C LEU A 28 -4.60 9.42 -16.91
N TRP A 29 -5.86 9.23 -17.31
CA TRP A 29 -6.85 10.29 -17.27
C TRP A 29 -7.15 10.69 -15.82
N HIS A 30 -7.40 11.98 -15.60
CA HIS A 30 -7.67 12.53 -14.26
C HIS A 30 -8.81 11.79 -13.54
N ASP A 31 -9.86 11.41 -14.26
CA ASP A 31 -11.01 10.69 -13.70
C ASP A 31 -10.65 9.27 -13.24
N VAL A 32 -9.77 8.61 -14.00
CA VAL A 32 -9.24 7.28 -13.63
C VAL A 32 -8.35 7.41 -12.40
N CYS A 33 -7.48 8.43 -12.36
CA CYS A 33 -6.62 8.73 -11.22
C CYS A 33 -7.45 8.95 -9.93
N SER A 34 -8.52 9.75 -10.01
CA SER A 34 -9.44 9.95 -8.89
C SER A 34 -10.10 8.63 -8.42
N SER A 35 -10.49 7.78 -9.37
CA SER A 35 -11.15 6.50 -9.08
C SER A 35 -10.21 5.51 -8.37
N ILE A 36 -8.97 5.34 -8.86
CA ILE A 36 -7.99 4.45 -8.23
C ILE A 36 -7.50 5.00 -6.89
N ARG A 37 -7.44 6.33 -6.73
CA ARG A 37 -7.13 6.98 -5.45
C ARG A 37 -8.23 6.73 -4.42
N GLN A 38 -9.49 6.79 -4.83
CA GLN A 38 -10.60 6.40 -3.95
C GLN A 38 -10.52 4.92 -3.57
N LEU A 39 -10.20 4.03 -4.50
CA LEU A 39 -9.99 2.61 -4.22
C LEU A 39 -8.91 2.38 -3.16
N ALA A 40 -7.74 3.01 -3.32
CA ALA A 40 -6.64 2.89 -2.37
C ALA A 40 -7.02 3.39 -0.97
N LYS A 41 -7.72 4.53 -0.88
CA LYS A 41 -8.22 5.05 0.41
C LYS A 41 -9.18 4.08 1.09
N HIS A 42 -10.13 3.51 0.35
CA HIS A 42 -11.08 2.55 0.91
C HIS A 42 -10.37 1.25 1.31
N SER A 43 -9.43 0.76 0.51
CA SER A 43 -8.63 -0.43 0.82
C SER A 43 -7.85 -0.24 2.11
N ARG A 44 -7.29 0.95 2.36
CA ARG A 44 -6.61 1.29 3.62
C ARG A 44 -7.55 1.27 4.83
N ILE A 45 -8.75 1.83 4.70
CA ILE A 45 -9.77 1.81 5.77
C ILE A 45 -10.18 0.36 6.07
N LEU A 46 -10.43 -0.43 5.04
CA LEU A 46 -10.88 -1.81 5.19
C LEU A 46 -9.79 -2.70 5.79
N ARG A 47 -8.52 -2.51 5.37
CA ARG A 47 -7.35 -3.14 5.98
C ARG A 47 -7.25 -2.88 7.48
N ASN A 48 -7.55 -1.67 7.92
CA ASN A 48 -7.50 -1.28 9.34
C ASN A 48 -8.71 -1.77 10.14
N THR A 49 -9.83 -2.07 9.47
CA THR A 49 -11.07 -2.55 10.12
C THR A 49 -11.09 -4.08 10.24
N LEU A 50 -10.21 -4.78 9.50
CA LEU A 50 -10.08 -6.23 9.53
C LEU A 50 -9.56 -6.73 10.88
N ASP A 51 -10.39 -7.52 11.56
CA ASP A 51 -10.00 -8.22 12.79
C ASP A 51 -9.05 -9.39 12.46
N GLU A 52 -7.98 -9.55 13.24
CA GLU A 52 -7.02 -10.65 13.09
C GLU A 52 -7.65 -12.03 13.32
N LYS A 53 -8.75 -12.08 14.09
CA LYS A 53 -9.46 -13.32 14.40
C LYS A 53 -10.33 -13.85 13.25
N MET A 54 -10.56 -13.05 12.21
CA MET A 54 -11.37 -13.48 11.08
C MET A 54 -10.56 -14.44 10.18
N PRO A 55 -11.11 -15.59 9.78
CA PRO A 55 -10.46 -16.47 8.82
C PRO A 55 -10.21 -15.70 7.51
N ASN A 56 -9.02 -15.86 6.93
CA ASN A 56 -8.53 -15.15 5.73
C ASN A 56 -8.21 -13.65 5.92
N SER A 57 -8.23 -13.12 7.14
CA SER A 57 -7.91 -11.70 7.38
C SER A 57 -6.47 -11.32 6.98
N SER A 58 -5.49 -12.23 7.10
CA SER A 58 -4.12 -11.94 6.65
C SER A 58 -4.03 -11.79 5.13
N ILE A 59 -4.65 -12.71 4.39
CA ILE A 59 -4.69 -12.71 2.92
C ILE A 59 -5.35 -11.42 2.44
N MET A 60 -6.48 -11.06 3.04
CA MET A 60 -7.22 -9.85 2.69
C MET A 60 -6.42 -8.57 2.99
N ARG A 61 -5.64 -8.55 4.09
CA ARG A 61 -4.72 -7.45 4.40
C ARG A 61 -3.60 -7.33 3.37
N GLU A 62 -3.06 -8.43 2.91
CA GLU A 62 -2.03 -8.47 1.85
C GLU A 62 -2.61 -7.97 0.51
N GLU A 63 -3.81 -8.42 0.15
CA GLU A 63 -4.52 -8.00 -1.06
C GLU A 63 -4.81 -6.49 -1.07
N PHE A 64 -5.26 -5.92 0.06
CA PHE A 64 -5.45 -4.47 0.18
C PHE A 64 -4.13 -3.69 0.15
N SER A 65 -3.07 -4.24 0.75
CA SER A 65 -1.74 -3.65 0.69
C SER A 65 -1.21 -3.62 -0.75
N LEU A 66 -1.51 -4.65 -1.55
CA LEU A 66 -1.16 -4.68 -2.97
C LEU A 66 -1.85 -3.56 -3.75
N PHE A 67 -3.14 -3.33 -3.54
CA PHE A 67 -3.83 -2.21 -4.20
C PHE A 67 -3.25 -0.85 -3.82
N ILE A 68 -2.96 -0.65 -2.55
CA ILE A 68 -2.32 0.59 -2.06
C ILE A 68 -0.94 0.76 -2.72
N ALA A 69 -0.15 -0.31 -2.83
CA ALA A 69 1.18 -0.27 -3.44
C ALA A 69 1.12 0.02 -4.95
N ILE A 70 0.21 -0.59 -5.71
CA ILE A 70 0.09 -0.30 -7.15
C ILE A 70 -0.36 1.15 -7.36
N VAL A 71 -1.32 1.65 -6.58
CA VAL A 71 -1.75 3.05 -6.71
C VAL A 71 -0.66 4.03 -6.27
N GLY A 72 -0.02 3.77 -5.14
CA GLY A 72 0.99 4.65 -4.56
C GLY A 72 2.31 4.66 -5.33
N VAL A 73 2.83 3.48 -5.67
CA VAL A 73 4.15 3.31 -6.29
C VAL A 73 4.04 3.30 -7.81
N TYR A 74 3.21 2.43 -8.39
CA TYR A 74 3.17 2.29 -9.85
C TYR A 74 2.49 3.48 -10.54
N PHE A 75 1.37 3.98 -10.00
CA PHE A 75 0.70 5.18 -10.51
C PHE A 75 1.18 6.49 -9.85
N GLU A 76 2.28 6.44 -9.09
CA GLU A 76 2.98 7.59 -8.51
C GLU A 76 2.11 8.47 -7.58
N GLN A 77 1.07 7.90 -6.97
CA GLN A 77 0.25 8.57 -5.96
C GLN A 77 0.87 8.40 -4.57
N LEU A 78 2.13 8.86 -4.41
CA LEU A 78 2.98 8.57 -3.24
C LEU A 78 2.38 8.99 -1.88
N ASP A 79 1.46 9.96 -1.85
CA ASP A 79 0.74 10.36 -0.64
C ASP A 79 -0.16 9.25 -0.06
N LEU A 80 -0.49 8.24 -0.87
CA LEU A 80 -1.28 7.07 -0.47
C LEU A 80 -0.43 5.87 -0.10
N ALA A 81 0.83 5.83 -0.52
CA ALA A 81 1.73 4.71 -0.24
C ALA A 81 1.93 4.60 1.28
N ASP A 82 2.01 3.36 1.77
CA ASP A 82 2.47 3.15 3.14
C ASP A 82 3.90 3.67 3.24
N GLN A 83 4.12 4.64 4.14
CA GLN A 83 5.46 5.13 4.41
C GLN A 83 6.23 3.97 5.04
N VAL A 84 7.18 3.40 4.31
CA VAL A 84 8.24 2.63 4.94
C VAL A 84 9.04 3.68 5.69
N SER A 85 8.79 3.83 6.99
CA SER A 85 9.70 4.60 7.85
C SER A 85 11.09 4.10 7.52
N GLN A 86 11.90 4.96 6.91
CA GLN A 86 13.31 4.67 6.73
C GLN A 86 13.80 4.33 8.13
N LEU A 87 14.29 3.10 8.29
CA LEU A 87 15.06 2.75 9.47
C LEU A 87 16.26 3.68 9.39
N ASP A 88 16.24 4.73 10.20
CA ASP A 88 17.39 5.55 10.52
C ASP A 88 18.43 4.58 11.10
N ASP A 89 19.32 4.07 10.24
CA ASP A 89 20.60 3.51 10.64
C ASP A 89 21.52 4.68 11.00
N ASP A 90 21.13 5.44 12.03
CA ASP A 90 22.05 6.26 12.80
C ASP A 90 22.87 5.29 13.67
N THR A 91 23.84 4.62 13.04
CA THR A 91 24.96 4.07 13.79
C THR A 91 25.83 5.25 14.20
N ASP A 92 25.55 5.72 15.41
CA ASP A 92 26.28 6.73 16.18
C ASP A 92 27.78 6.42 16.29
N GLU A 93 28.56 7.49 16.39
CA GLU A 93 30.02 7.59 16.33
C GLU A 93 30.74 6.80 17.44
N THR A 94 31.87 6.15 17.11
CA THR A 94 33.08 6.25 17.94
C THR A 94 34.31 6.42 17.07
N ASP A 95 34.66 7.69 16.85
CA ASP A 95 35.94 8.15 16.34
C ASP A 95 37.02 7.92 17.43
N GLU A 96 37.63 6.72 17.46
CA GLU A 96 38.81 6.46 18.29
C GLU A 96 40.02 7.18 17.69
N THR A 97 40.13 8.47 18.03
CA THR A 97 41.33 9.26 17.79
C THR A 97 42.56 8.60 18.41
N SER A 98 43.55 8.37 17.56
CA SER A 98 44.90 7.97 17.89
C SER A 98 45.48 8.80 19.03
N SER A 99 45.96 8.15 20.08
CA SER A 99 46.96 8.71 20.99
C SER A 99 48.00 7.64 21.30
N ILE A 100 49.09 7.66 20.51
CA ILE A 100 50.32 6.93 20.78
C ILE A 100 51.13 7.80 21.75
N PRO A 101 51.54 7.31 22.95
CA PRO A 101 52.47 8.04 23.79
C PRO A 101 53.91 7.85 23.29
N SER A 102 54.68 8.94 23.29
CA SER A 102 56.15 8.96 23.15
C SER A 102 56.85 8.73 24.49
#